data_AF-A0A7Y1ZDZ0-F1
#
_entry.id   AF-A0A7Y1ZDZ0-F1
#
_cell.length_a   1.000
_cell.length_b   1.000
_cell.length_c   1.000
_cell.angle_alpha   90.00
_cell.angle_beta   90.00
_cell.angle_gamma   90.00
#
_symmetry.space_group_name_H-M   'P 1'
#
loop_
_entity.id
_entity.type
_entity.pdbx_description
1 polymer ?
#
loop_
_entity_poly.entity_id
_entity_poly.type
_entity_poly.pdbx_seq_one_letter_code
_entity_poly.pdbx_strand_id
1 'polypeptide(L)'
;MSGKQLFLSPGLCLSLRAGSKFIFLPQLPENMQQGGKMRLETIDALNKGFGGDVEELAMAVHRKTNAPRKDIHAFVQILNEIGYLQESDPGVQLDDEPANNTGVAGEQEITLITPLSFVTQSGSYCLFSHEGTLQLRLTQAEFDALRGFNVVTTVAAARRQYLDRELADGLSEEQFDNLVARMAGTGLFIAARELEDDTETELFGTVDRRELQSLVDARIAAHDERVARDGSERVQVVPVNTVHGTTPASLGLVVAYAMDYQGGKLQERYEFVPMFMTDLARISARARRPGVFLFSNYLWNSDDNLRLSAAVKEANPDNITIHGGPNTPAYEQDCADFFVEHPHVDITVRQEGEATLADLLDKLQLPES
;
A
#
# COMPACT_ATOMS: atom_id res chain seq x y z
N MET A 1 25.13 43.06 -15.59
CA MET A 1 25.60 41.85 -14.89
C MET A 1 24.37 41.23 -14.29
N SER A 2 23.88 40.12 -14.86
CA SER A 2 22.74 39.40 -14.29
C SER A 2 23.17 38.88 -12.93
N GLY A 3 22.46 39.21 -11.85
CA GLY A 3 22.73 38.63 -10.53
C GLY A 3 22.61 37.12 -10.59
N LYS A 4 23.39 36.40 -9.78
CA LYS A 4 23.21 34.94 -9.63
C LYS A 4 21.79 34.66 -9.16
N GLN A 5 21.16 33.65 -9.74
CA GLN A 5 19.85 33.16 -9.34
C GLN A 5 19.90 31.64 -9.27
N LEU A 6 19.16 31.08 -8.32
CA LEU A 6 19.06 29.64 -8.10
C LEU A 6 17.60 29.23 -8.24
N PHE A 7 17.37 28.19 -9.03
CA PHE A 7 16.05 27.66 -9.31
C PHE A 7 15.99 26.18 -8.97
N LEU A 8 14.79 25.74 -8.61
CA LEU A 8 14.45 24.33 -8.57
C LEU A 8 14.08 23.86 -9.98
N SER A 9 14.62 22.72 -10.42
CA SER A 9 14.14 22.07 -11.63
C SER A 9 12.66 21.68 -11.46
N PRO A 10 11.80 21.87 -12.49
CA PRO A 10 10.41 21.41 -12.42
C PRO A 10 10.34 19.90 -12.20
N GLY A 11 9.31 19.42 -11.50
CA GLY A 11 9.11 17.98 -11.35
C GLY A 11 9.48 17.39 -9.98
N LEU A 12 9.93 18.19 -9.00
CA LEU A 12 10.16 17.65 -7.65
C LEU A 12 8.80 17.33 -7.03
N CYS A 13 8.66 16.12 -6.46
CA CYS A 13 7.39 15.65 -5.92
C CYS A 13 7.34 15.81 -4.40
N LEU A 14 6.20 16.24 -3.90
CA LEU A 14 5.87 16.31 -2.48
C LEU A 14 4.60 15.49 -2.24
N SER A 15 4.69 14.46 -1.42
CA SER A 15 3.55 13.58 -1.14
C SER A 15 3.02 13.76 0.29
N LEU A 16 1.70 13.87 0.40
CA LEU A 16 0.95 13.77 1.65
C LEU A 16 0.49 12.31 1.82
N ARG A 17 0.77 11.72 2.98
CA ARG A 17 0.35 10.36 3.34
C ARG A 17 -0.66 10.41 4.49
N ALA A 18 -1.55 9.42 4.53
CA ALA A 18 -2.53 9.26 5.60
C ALA A 18 -1.85 9.29 6.98
N GLY A 19 -2.37 10.09 7.91
CA GLY A 19 -1.90 10.17 9.30
C GLY A 19 -0.47 10.72 9.50
N SER A 20 0.25 11.08 8.42
CA SER A 20 1.60 11.62 8.52
C SER A 20 1.57 13.12 8.84
N LYS A 21 2.34 13.54 9.84
CA LYS A 21 2.59 14.97 10.12
C LYS A 21 3.61 15.59 9.15
N PHE A 22 4.30 14.77 8.36
CA PHE A 22 5.39 15.18 7.48
C PHE A 22 5.02 15.04 6.02
N ILE A 23 5.51 15.99 5.22
CA ILE A 23 5.54 15.86 3.77
C ILE A 23 6.63 14.84 3.41
N PHE A 24 6.34 13.97 2.46
CA PHE A 24 7.29 13.00 1.95
C PHE A 24 7.89 13.48 0.62
N LEU A 25 9.19 13.29 0.45
CA LEU A 25 9.97 13.72 -0.70
C LEU A 25 10.56 12.47 -1.37
N PRO A 26 9.79 11.76 -2.23
CA PRO A 26 10.12 10.42 -2.69
C PRO A 26 11.42 10.33 -3.50
N GLN A 27 11.84 11.41 -4.15
CA GLN A 27 13.07 11.45 -4.95
C GLN A 27 14.34 11.60 -4.11
N LEU A 28 14.23 11.88 -2.80
CA LEU A 28 15.39 12.01 -1.93
C LEU A 28 15.88 10.64 -1.43
N PRO A 29 17.16 10.53 -1.04
CA PRO A 29 17.68 9.36 -0.33
C PRO A 29 16.84 9.02 0.90
N GLU A 30 16.69 7.74 1.24
CA GLU A 30 15.74 7.22 2.26
C GLU A 30 15.81 7.98 3.60
N ASN A 31 17.01 8.28 4.09
CA ASN A 31 17.23 9.01 5.34
C ASN A 31 16.87 10.51 5.30
N MET A 32 16.44 11.02 4.14
CA MET A 32 16.16 12.43 3.87
C MET A 32 14.76 12.69 3.29
N GLN A 33 13.95 11.65 3.10
CA GLN A 33 12.61 11.78 2.49
C GLN A 33 11.61 12.57 3.33
N GLN A 34 11.91 12.89 4.58
CA GLN A 34 11.04 13.67 5.45
C GLN A 34 11.19 15.19 5.21
N GLY A 35 10.17 15.82 4.66
CA GLY A 35 10.07 17.27 4.43
C GLY A 35 9.79 18.06 5.70
N GLY A 36 10.82 18.28 6.52
CA GLY A 36 10.76 19.22 7.65
C GLY A 36 10.75 20.69 7.23
N LYS A 37 10.49 21.61 8.18
CA LYS A 37 10.38 23.06 7.93
C LYS A 37 11.55 23.63 7.11
N MET A 38 12.80 23.28 7.47
CA MET A 38 14.00 23.71 6.75
C MET A 38 13.99 23.31 5.27
N ARG A 39 13.66 22.04 4.98
CA ARG A 39 13.67 21.52 3.62
C ARG A 39 12.56 22.15 2.78
N LEU A 40 11.36 22.28 3.35
CA LEU A 40 10.23 22.90 2.66
C LEU A 40 10.47 24.38 2.35
N GLU A 41 11.04 25.15 3.28
CA GLU A 41 11.43 26.56 3.01
C GLU A 41 12.53 26.67 1.96
N THR A 42 13.47 25.72 1.93
CA THR A 42 14.53 25.69 0.90
C THR A 42 13.95 25.37 -0.47
N ILE A 43 13.09 24.33 -0.56
CA ILE A 43 12.38 23.95 -1.79
C ILE A 43 11.55 25.12 -2.28
N ASP A 44 10.79 25.78 -1.41
CA ASP A 44 9.93 26.90 -1.78
C ASP A 44 10.73 28.10 -2.32
N ALA A 45 11.81 28.49 -1.65
CA ALA A 45 12.67 29.58 -2.09
C ALA A 45 13.26 29.31 -3.48
N LEU A 46 13.72 28.08 -3.72
CA LEU A 46 14.24 27.67 -5.03
C LEU A 46 13.14 27.55 -6.09
N ASN A 47 11.94 27.06 -5.71
CA ASN A 47 10.80 26.91 -6.62
C ASN A 47 10.32 28.27 -7.15
N LYS A 48 10.38 29.32 -6.31
CA LYS A 48 10.07 30.72 -6.69
C LYS A 48 11.19 31.39 -7.49
N GLY A 49 12.38 30.81 -7.54
CA GLY A 49 13.60 31.45 -8.03
C GLY A 49 14.21 32.34 -6.97
N PHE A 50 15.30 31.89 -6.37
CA PHE A 50 16.02 32.63 -5.35
C PHE A 50 17.07 33.56 -5.97
N GLY A 51 16.95 34.86 -5.72
CA GLY A 51 17.98 35.83 -6.12
C GLY A 51 19.16 35.82 -5.15
N GLY A 52 20.29 35.27 -5.60
CA GLY A 52 21.51 35.16 -4.81
C GLY A 52 22.25 33.84 -5.04
N ASP A 53 23.29 33.62 -4.25
CA ASP A 53 24.01 32.34 -4.20
C ASP A 53 23.51 31.42 -3.06
N VAL A 54 24.16 30.25 -2.93
CA VAL A 54 23.77 29.22 -1.96
C VAL A 54 23.97 29.71 -0.51
N GLU A 55 24.97 30.55 -0.23
CA GLU A 55 25.18 31.09 1.13
C GLU A 55 24.07 32.10 1.48
N GLU A 56 23.71 32.97 0.54
CA GLU A 56 22.61 33.92 0.73
C GLU A 56 21.27 33.19 0.93
N LEU A 57 21.03 32.11 0.19
CA LEU A 57 19.89 31.21 0.39
C LEU A 57 19.92 30.59 1.80
N ALA A 58 21.06 30.02 2.19
CA ALA A 58 21.21 29.40 3.51
C ALA A 58 20.99 30.41 4.65
N MET A 59 21.46 31.65 4.51
CA MET A 59 21.19 32.74 5.45
C MET A 59 19.70 33.12 5.49
N ALA A 60 19.03 33.18 4.35
CA ALA A 60 17.60 33.48 4.28
C ALA A 60 16.76 32.39 4.95
N VAL A 61 17.01 31.11 4.65
CA VAL A 61 16.32 29.96 5.25
C VAL A 61 16.64 29.84 6.74
N HIS A 62 17.90 30.08 7.15
CA HIS A 62 18.28 30.10 8.56
C HIS A 62 17.47 31.14 9.35
N ARG A 63 17.31 32.36 8.82
CA ARG A 63 16.50 33.41 9.48
C ARG A 63 15.05 32.98 9.70
N LYS A 64 14.45 32.20 8.79
CA LYS A 64 13.06 31.74 8.89
C LYS A 64 12.87 30.48 9.76
N THR A 65 13.89 29.62 9.81
CA THR A 65 13.74 28.26 10.36
C THR A 65 14.61 27.99 11.58
N ASN A 66 15.59 28.85 11.85
CA ASN A 66 16.65 28.67 12.83
C ASN A 66 17.48 27.38 12.62
N ALA A 67 17.39 26.76 11.44
CA ALA A 67 18.14 25.55 11.13
C ALA A 67 19.63 25.86 10.87
N PRO A 68 20.58 24.98 11.24
CA PRO A 68 21.99 25.22 10.99
C PRO A 68 22.28 25.40 9.49
N ARG A 69 23.02 26.46 9.13
CA ARG A 69 23.38 26.72 7.73
C ARG A 69 24.04 25.53 7.04
N LYS A 70 24.93 24.82 7.75
CA LYS A 70 25.58 23.60 7.24
C LYS A 70 24.58 22.54 6.76
N ASP A 71 23.43 22.40 7.43
CA ASP A 71 22.42 21.40 7.08
C ASP A 71 21.61 21.85 5.86
N ILE A 72 21.41 23.17 5.71
CA ILE A 72 20.81 23.77 4.51
C ILE A 72 21.73 23.60 3.31
N HIS A 73 23.04 23.87 3.46
CA HIS A 73 24.02 23.61 2.40
C HIS A 73 24.05 22.15 1.97
N ALA A 74 24.09 21.22 2.93
CA ALA A 74 24.04 19.79 2.64
C ALA A 74 22.77 19.42 1.86
N PHE A 75 21.62 20.01 2.22
CA PHE A 75 20.38 19.76 1.50
C PHE A 75 20.38 20.33 0.07
N VAL A 76 20.88 21.55 -0.13
CA VAL A 76 21.02 22.15 -1.47
C VAL A 76 22.00 21.35 -2.33
N GLN A 77 23.09 20.86 -1.75
CA GLN A 77 24.03 19.98 -2.44
C GLN A 77 23.35 18.69 -2.90
N ILE A 78 22.51 18.08 -2.06
CA ILE A 78 21.75 16.89 -2.46
C ILE A 78 20.83 17.22 -3.63
N LEU A 79 20.06 18.32 -3.56
CA LEU A 79 19.19 18.75 -4.67
C LEU A 79 19.98 18.92 -5.97
N ASN A 80 21.22 19.43 -5.90
CA ASN A 80 22.11 19.52 -7.05
C ASN A 80 22.56 18.14 -7.56
N GLU A 81 22.96 17.23 -6.67
CA GLU A 81 23.40 15.86 -7.02
C GLU A 81 22.30 15.04 -7.69
N ILE A 82 21.04 15.23 -7.28
CA ILE A 82 19.87 14.57 -7.89
C ILE A 82 19.30 15.33 -9.10
N GLY A 83 19.94 16.42 -9.54
CA GLY A 83 19.58 17.17 -10.76
C GLY A 83 18.41 18.16 -10.63
N TYR A 84 18.05 18.54 -9.41
CA TYR A 84 16.96 19.47 -9.11
C TYR A 84 17.39 20.92 -8.84
N LEU A 85 18.68 21.25 -8.94
CA LEU A 85 19.18 22.63 -8.83
C LEU A 85 19.71 23.13 -10.17
N GLN A 86 19.38 24.37 -10.53
CA GLN A 86 19.87 25.01 -11.76
C GLN A 86 20.00 26.54 -11.61
N GLU A 87 20.79 27.18 -12.47
CA GLU A 87 21.06 28.63 -12.42
C GLU A 87 20.29 29.45 -13.47
N SER A 88 19.54 28.77 -14.34
CA SER A 88 18.67 29.38 -15.35
C SER A 88 17.20 29.17 -15.00
N ASP A 89 16.37 30.18 -15.23
CA ASP A 89 14.92 30.06 -15.06
C ASP A 89 14.38 28.94 -15.98
N PRO A 90 13.78 27.87 -15.42
CA PRO A 90 13.20 26.79 -16.22
C PRO A 90 12.03 27.22 -17.10
N GLY A 91 11.39 28.36 -16.77
CA GLY A 91 10.08 28.71 -17.29
C GLY A 91 8.97 27.74 -16.85
N VAL A 92 7.76 28.02 -17.32
CA VAL A 92 6.59 27.15 -17.09
C VAL A 92 6.62 26.03 -18.14
N GLN A 93 6.67 24.78 -17.69
CA GLN A 93 6.59 23.58 -18.54
C GLN A 93 5.21 22.90 -18.47
N LEU A 94 4.44 23.11 -17.39
CA LEU A 94 3.10 22.58 -17.18
C LEU A 94 2.12 23.77 -17.22
N ASP A 95 1.79 24.21 -18.43
CA ASP A 95 0.98 25.40 -18.69
C ASP A 95 -0.53 25.11 -18.78
N ASP A 96 -0.96 23.91 -18.38
CA ASP A 96 -2.37 23.58 -18.28
C ASP A 96 -3.07 24.48 -17.26
N GLU A 97 -4.32 24.83 -17.51
CA GLU A 97 -5.15 25.53 -16.53
C GLU A 97 -5.88 24.52 -15.64
N PRO A 98 -5.96 24.76 -14.31
CA PRO A 98 -6.71 23.87 -13.42
C PRO A 98 -8.17 23.78 -13.85
N ALA A 99 -8.77 22.60 -13.70
CA ALA A 99 -10.23 22.46 -13.86
C ALA A 99 -10.94 23.45 -12.92
N ASN A 100 -11.79 24.33 -13.47
CA ASN A 100 -12.42 25.41 -12.72
C ASN A 100 -13.65 24.94 -11.92
N ASN A 101 -13.53 23.78 -11.29
CA ASN A 101 -14.58 23.15 -10.50
C ASN A 101 -14.50 23.67 -9.07
N THR A 102 -15.56 24.33 -8.62
CA THR A 102 -15.75 24.70 -7.21
C THR A 102 -16.86 23.87 -6.60
N GLY A 103 -16.68 23.49 -5.34
CA GLY A 103 -17.67 22.76 -4.55
C GLY A 103 -17.90 23.41 -3.19
N VAL A 104 -18.74 22.77 -2.38
CA VAL A 104 -19.02 23.18 -1.00
C VAL A 104 -18.58 22.05 -0.07
N ALA A 105 -17.64 22.36 0.83
CA ALA A 105 -17.32 21.47 1.94
C ALA A 105 -18.42 21.63 3.02
N GLY A 106 -19.00 20.52 3.47
CA GLY A 106 -20.01 20.54 4.53
C GLY A 106 -19.43 20.92 5.90
N GLU A 107 -20.29 21.08 6.91
CA GLU A 107 -19.88 21.40 8.29
C GLU A 107 -19.36 20.18 9.08
N GLN A 108 -19.50 18.98 8.51
CA GLN A 108 -19.07 17.72 9.10
C GLN A 108 -17.54 17.60 9.18
N GLU A 109 -17.08 16.63 9.97
CA GLU A 109 -15.67 16.27 10.02
C GLU A 109 -15.24 15.62 8.70
N ILE A 110 -14.13 16.12 8.16
CA ILE A 110 -13.55 15.75 6.88
C ILE A 110 -12.04 15.53 7.01
N THR A 111 -11.48 14.80 6.06
CA THR A 111 -10.03 14.65 5.85
C THR A 111 -9.75 14.59 4.34
N LEU A 112 -8.47 14.64 3.96
CA LEU A 112 -8.05 14.46 2.58
C LEU A 112 -8.04 12.99 2.16
N ILE A 113 -8.49 12.69 0.94
CA ILE A 113 -8.15 11.44 0.28
C ILE A 113 -6.63 11.39 0.10
N THR A 114 -5.98 10.38 0.66
CA THR A 114 -4.51 10.22 0.60
C THR A 114 -4.15 8.84 0.04
N PRO A 115 -2.98 8.68 -0.59
CA PRO A 115 -1.92 9.68 -0.75
C PRO A 115 -2.23 10.75 -1.81
N LEU A 116 -1.76 11.98 -1.58
CA LEU A 116 -1.74 13.06 -2.59
C LEU A 116 -0.30 13.36 -2.97
N SER A 117 -0.06 13.64 -4.24
CA SER A 117 1.28 13.99 -4.75
C SER A 117 1.23 15.30 -5.52
N PHE A 118 2.13 16.22 -5.18
CA PHE A 118 2.22 17.55 -5.75
C PHE A 118 3.55 17.71 -6.46
N VAL A 119 3.53 18.30 -7.64
CA VAL A 119 4.72 18.58 -8.44
C VAL A 119 5.06 20.07 -8.34
N THR A 120 6.32 20.39 -8.06
CA THR A 120 6.76 21.79 -8.01
C THR A 120 7.05 22.36 -9.39
N GLN A 121 6.62 23.59 -9.63
CA GLN A 121 7.02 24.37 -10.78
C GLN A 121 6.77 25.86 -10.56
N SER A 122 7.75 26.71 -10.87
CA SER A 122 7.60 28.17 -10.97
C SER A 122 6.83 28.79 -9.80
N GLY A 123 7.18 28.39 -8.57
CA GLY A 123 6.58 28.88 -7.32
C GLY A 123 5.24 28.23 -6.93
N SER A 124 4.76 27.27 -7.73
CA SER A 124 3.50 26.56 -7.50
C SER A 124 3.72 25.08 -7.13
N TYR A 125 2.69 24.50 -6.52
CA TYR A 125 2.53 23.08 -6.21
C TYR A 125 1.31 22.55 -6.96
N CYS A 126 1.56 21.74 -7.99
CA CYS A 126 0.56 21.28 -8.93
C CYS A 126 0.08 19.86 -8.58
N LEU A 127 -1.22 19.69 -8.45
CA LEU A 127 -1.88 18.40 -8.23
C LEU A 127 -2.57 17.95 -9.51
N PHE A 128 -2.29 16.72 -9.95
CA PHE A 128 -2.89 16.12 -11.14
C PHE A 128 -3.84 14.98 -10.77
N SER A 129 -4.85 14.74 -11.59
CA SER A 129 -5.66 13.52 -11.53
C SER A 129 -4.86 12.31 -12.03
N HIS A 130 -5.39 11.11 -11.81
CA HIS A 130 -4.84 9.88 -12.36
C HIS A 130 -4.82 9.84 -13.89
N GLU A 131 -5.67 10.65 -14.55
CA GLU A 131 -5.73 10.82 -16.01
C GLU A 131 -4.70 11.87 -16.51
N GLY A 132 -3.93 12.50 -15.62
CA GLY A 132 -2.94 13.51 -15.98
C GLY A 132 -3.50 14.93 -16.13
N THR A 133 -4.74 15.19 -15.71
CA THR A 133 -5.36 16.52 -15.79
C THR A 133 -5.02 17.35 -14.56
N LEU A 134 -4.57 18.60 -14.74
CA LEU A 134 -4.29 19.51 -13.63
C LEU A 134 -5.57 19.85 -12.85
N GLN A 135 -5.60 19.49 -11.56
CA GLN A 135 -6.73 19.72 -10.66
C GLN A 135 -6.55 20.99 -9.83
N LEU A 136 -5.35 21.20 -9.27
CA LEU A 136 -5.03 22.37 -8.46
C LEU A 136 -3.63 22.88 -8.77
N ARG A 137 -3.50 24.20 -8.88
CA ARG A 137 -2.23 24.91 -8.80
C ARG A 137 -2.24 25.71 -7.50
N LEU A 138 -1.40 25.33 -6.54
CA LEU A 138 -1.38 25.93 -5.21
C LEU A 138 -0.14 26.79 -5.03
N THR A 139 -0.30 27.95 -4.40
CA THR A 139 0.79 28.72 -3.79
C THR A 139 1.33 28.00 -2.55
N GLN A 140 2.46 28.47 -2.02
CA GLN A 140 2.99 27.96 -0.75
C GLN A 140 1.99 28.09 0.40
N ALA A 141 1.34 29.24 0.53
CA ALA A 141 0.40 29.50 1.60
C ALA A 141 -0.83 28.58 1.53
N GLU A 142 -1.32 28.31 0.31
CA GLU A 142 -2.38 27.34 0.06
C GLU A 142 -1.94 25.90 0.33
N PHE A 143 -0.73 25.52 -0.10
CA PHE A 143 -0.17 24.21 0.19
C PHE A 143 0.00 24.00 1.71
N ASP A 144 0.42 25.02 2.46
CA ASP A 144 0.51 24.94 3.91
C ASP A 144 -0.86 24.90 4.62
N ALA A 145 -1.88 25.56 4.06
CA ALA A 145 -3.26 25.53 4.56
C ALA A 145 -3.91 24.15 4.36
N LEU A 146 -3.76 23.59 3.15
CA LEU A 146 -4.17 22.23 2.75
C LEU A 146 -3.77 21.19 3.81
N ARG A 147 -2.56 21.29 4.35
CA ARG A 147 -2.02 20.32 5.32
C ARG A 147 -2.82 20.22 6.61
N GLY A 148 -3.59 21.25 6.96
CA GLY A 148 -4.51 21.23 8.10
C GLY A 148 -5.58 20.15 7.98
N PHE A 149 -5.91 19.73 6.76
CA PHE A 149 -6.89 18.69 6.45
C PHE A 149 -6.27 17.28 6.35
N ASN A 150 -4.96 17.11 6.61
CA ASN A 150 -4.32 15.77 6.64
C ASN A 150 -4.61 14.97 7.92
N VAL A 151 -5.45 15.54 8.79
CA VAL A 151 -6.06 14.90 9.96
C VAL A 151 -7.55 15.19 9.92
N VAL A 152 -8.35 14.37 10.59
CA VAL A 152 -9.79 14.61 10.74
C VAL A 152 -10.02 15.95 11.41
N THR A 153 -10.78 16.83 10.76
CA THR A 153 -11.07 18.19 11.22
C THR A 153 -12.34 18.73 10.56
N THR A 154 -12.84 19.88 11.01
CA THR A 154 -13.86 20.65 10.29
C THR A 154 -13.23 21.82 9.55
N VAL A 155 -13.89 22.34 8.51
CA VAL A 155 -13.43 23.54 7.79
C VAL A 155 -13.21 24.71 8.75
N ALA A 156 -14.13 24.94 9.68
CA ALA A 156 -14.03 26.02 10.65
C ALA A 156 -12.85 25.84 11.62
N ALA A 157 -12.58 24.60 12.07
CA ALA A 157 -11.46 24.31 12.95
C ALA A 157 -10.11 24.45 12.22
N ALA A 158 -10.00 23.92 11.00
CA ALA A 158 -8.81 24.05 10.16
C ALA A 158 -8.49 25.52 9.84
N ARG A 159 -9.52 26.31 9.49
CA ARG A 159 -9.38 27.74 9.23
C ARG A 159 -8.86 28.49 10.46
N ARG A 160 -9.47 28.28 11.62
CA ARG A 160 -9.04 28.89 12.88
C ARG A 160 -7.59 28.54 13.19
N GLN A 161 -7.26 27.25 13.16
CA GLN A 161 -5.90 26.78 13.45
C GLN A 161 -4.85 27.35 12.48
N TYR A 162 -5.21 27.55 11.21
CA TYR A 162 -4.30 28.17 10.25
C TYR A 162 -4.10 29.66 10.53
N LEU A 163 -5.19 30.41 10.72
CA LEU A 163 -5.14 31.87 10.94
C LEU A 163 -4.46 32.25 12.27
N ASP A 164 -4.63 31.44 13.32
CA ASP A 164 -3.98 31.63 14.64
C ASP A 164 -2.44 31.58 14.57
N ARG A 165 -1.85 31.10 13.46
CA ARG A 165 -0.40 31.08 13.26
C ARG A 165 0.17 32.44 12.83
N GLU A 166 -0.67 33.41 12.48
CA GLU A 166 -0.29 34.78 12.10
C GLU A 166 0.90 34.85 11.13
N LEU A 167 0.84 34.02 10.06
CA LEU A 167 1.90 33.96 9.06
C LEU A 167 1.92 35.25 8.24
N ALA A 168 3.10 35.89 8.13
CA ALA A 168 3.26 37.17 7.42
C ALA A 168 2.80 37.13 5.95
N ASP A 169 3.06 36.02 5.26
CA ASP A 169 2.64 35.77 3.87
C ASP A 169 1.52 34.71 3.80
N GLY A 170 0.70 34.61 4.86
CA GLY A 170 -0.39 33.65 4.97
C GLY A 170 -1.65 34.05 4.20
N LEU A 171 -2.58 33.10 4.07
CA LEU A 171 -3.89 33.36 3.47
C LEU A 171 -4.79 34.20 4.40
N SER A 172 -5.57 35.10 3.80
CA SER A 172 -6.74 35.71 4.45
C SER A 172 -7.86 34.68 4.63
N GLU A 173 -8.88 35.04 5.42
CA GLU A 173 -10.08 34.21 5.59
C GLU A 173 -10.77 33.91 4.25
N GLU A 174 -10.96 34.93 3.41
CA GLU A 174 -11.55 34.79 2.08
C GLU A 174 -10.69 33.92 1.15
N GLN A 175 -9.36 34.07 1.18
CA GLN A 175 -8.45 33.24 0.40
C GLN A 175 -8.47 31.78 0.84
N PHE A 176 -8.59 31.53 2.16
CA PHE A 176 -8.73 30.19 2.70
C PHE A 176 -10.05 29.54 2.25
N ASP A 177 -11.17 30.27 2.34
CA ASP A 177 -12.47 29.76 1.90
C ASP A 177 -12.50 29.47 0.39
N ASN A 178 -11.85 30.30 -0.43
CA ASN A 178 -11.65 30.06 -1.87
C ASN A 178 -10.82 28.80 -2.16
N LEU A 179 -9.76 28.56 -1.38
CA LEU A 179 -8.99 27.32 -1.47
C LEU A 179 -9.87 26.10 -1.16
N VAL A 180 -10.64 26.15 -0.07
CA VAL A 180 -11.54 25.07 0.33
C VAL A 180 -12.58 24.78 -0.75
N ALA A 181 -13.16 25.81 -1.37
CA ALA A 181 -14.13 25.63 -2.46
C ALA A 181 -13.51 24.92 -3.67
N ARG A 182 -12.28 25.28 -4.06
CA ARG A 182 -11.55 24.60 -5.14
C ARG A 182 -11.24 23.15 -4.76
N MET A 183 -10.74 22.90 -3.54
CA MET A 183 -10.46 21.54 -3.07
C MET A 183 -11.72 20.66 -3.04
N ALA A 184 -12.86 21.20 -2.59
CA ALA A 184 -14.14 20.51 -2.60
C ALA A 184 -14.58 20.16 -4.03
N GLY A 185 -14.38 21.08 -5.00
CA GLY A 185 -14.71 20.85 -6.40
C GLY A 185 -13.88 19.75 -7.08
N THR A 186 -12.70 19.45 -6.54
CA THR A 186 -11.86 18.33 -7.00
C THR A 186 -12.18 16.98 -6.35
N GLY A 187 -13.09 16.96 -5.37
CA GLY A 187 -13.45 15.73 -4.65
C GLY A 187 -12.39 15.23 -3.66
N LEU A 188 -11.49 16.11 -3.22
CA LEU A 188 -10.41 15.74 -2.29
C LEU A 188 -10.87 15.50 -0.85
N PHE A 189 -12.01 16.06 -0.46
CA PHE A 189 -12.55 15.87 0.89
C PHE A 189 -13.38 14.60 0.96
N ILE A 190 -13.02 13.75 1.91
CA ILE A 190 -13.81 12.59 2.32
C ILE A 190 -14.32 12.81 3.74
N ALA A 191 -15.48 12.24 4.06
CA ALA A 191 -16.00 12.22 5.42
C ALA A 191 -15.01 11.49 6.34
N ALA A 192 -14.90 11.95 7.58
CA ALA A 192 -14.20 11.21 8.63
C ALA A 192 -14.84 9.83 8.77
N ARG A 193 -14.20 8.82 8.19
CA ARG A 193 -14.49 7.44 8.50
C ARG A 193 -13.65 7.11 9.73
N GLU A 194 -14.30 6.67 10.81
CA GLU A 194 -13.59 5.79 11.73
C GLU A 194 -13.11 4.64 10.84
N LEU A 195 -11.79 4.50 10.71
CA LEU A 195 -11.22 3.22 10.30
C LEU A 195 -11.56 2.30 11.48
N GLU A 196 -12.77 1.75 11.47
CA GLU A 196 -13.02 0.48 12.13
C GLU A 196 -11.91 -0.46 11.64
N ASP A 197 -11.33 -1.18 12.58
CA ASP A 197 -10.25 -2.13 12.37
C ASP A 197 -10.60 -3.02 11.15
N ASP A 198 -10.07 -2.70 9.97
CA ASP A 198 -10.41 -3.29 8.65
C ASP A 198 -9.96 -4.77 8.54
N THR A 199 -9.70 -5.42 9.68
CA THR A 199 -9.46 -6.86 9.78
C THR A 199 -10.71 -7.69 9.56
N GLU A 200 -11.91 -7.09 9.61
CA GLU A 200 -13.13 -7.72 9.09
C GLU A 200 -13.68 -6.91 7.92
N THR A 201 -13.55 -7.43 6.70
CA THR A 201 -14.40 -7.00 5.60
C THR A 201 -15.85 -7.24 6.03
N GLU A 202 -16.63 -6.19 6.34
CA GLU A 202 -18.07 -6.33 6.54
C GLU A 202 -18.65 -6.98 5.27
N LEU A 203 -19.06 -8.24 5.42
CA LEU A 203 -19.70 -8.95 4.33
C LEU A 203 -20.97 -8.19 3.95
N PHE A 204 -21.17 -7.95 2.66
CA PHE A 204 -22.43 -7.42 2.16
C PHE A 204 -23.56 -8.40 2.50
N GLY A 205 -24.28 -8.11 3.59
CA GLY A 205 -25.36 -8.94 4.14
C GLY A 205 -24.94 -9.74 5.38
N THR A 206 -25.93 -10.07 6.22
CA THR A 206 -25.75 -10.94 7.40
C THR A 206 -25.45 -12.36 6.94
N VAL A 207 -24.18 -12.70 6.70
CA VAL A 207 -23.74 -14.08 6.51
C VAL A 207 -23.70 -14.77 7.87
N ASP A 208 -24.58 -15.76 8.09
CA ASP A 208 -24.49 -16.62 9.27
C ASP A 208 -23.27 -17.54 9.12
N ARG A 209 -22.18 -17.21 9.85
CA ARG A 209 -20.93 -17.97 9.83
C ARG A 209 -21.13 -19.44 10.22
N ARG A 210 -22.09 -19.76 11.09
CA ARG A 210 -22.36 -21.13 11.53
C ARG A 210 -23.07 -21.92 10.42
N GLU A 211 -24.02 -21.29 9.74
CA GLU A 211 -24.68 -21.90 8.59
C GLU A 211 -23.66 -22.18 7.47
N LEU A 212 -22.83 -21.18 7.14
CA LEU A 212 -21.79 -21.34 6.12
C LEU A 212 -20.81 -22.46 6.49
N GLN A 213 -20.33 -22.51 7.74
CA GLN A 213 -19.46 -23.59 8.21
C GLN A 213 -20.12 -24.97 8.07
N SER A 214 -21.41 -25.09 8.42
CA SER A 214 -22.17 -26.33 8.29
C SER A 214 -22.25 -26.82 6.84
N LEU A 215 -22.46 -25.90 5.89
CA LEU A 215 -22.47 -26.21 4.46
C LEU A 215 -21.10 -26.71 3.97
N VAL A 216 -20.01 -26.10 4.44
CA VAL A 216 -18.65 -26.56 4.12
C VAL A 216 -18.38 -27.94 4.68
N ASP A 217 -18.72 -28.17 5.96
CA ASP A 217 -18.54 -29.46 6.61
C ASP A 217 -19.31 -30.57 5.89
N ALA A 218 -20.56 -30.30 5.49
CA ALA A 218 -21.36 -31.23 4.69
C ALA A 218 -20.73 -31.52 3.31
N ARG A 219 -20.15 -30.51 2.67
CA ARG A 219 -19.46 -30.65 1.38
C ARG A 219 -18.19 -31.51 1.50
N ILE A 220 -17.42 -31.33 2.57
CA ILE A 220 -16.24 -32.14 2.88
C ILE A 220 -16.64 -33.59 3.17
N ALA A 221 -17.67 -33.81 4.00
CA ALA A 221 -18.16 -35.15 4.31
C ALA A 221 -18.61 -35.90 3.05
N ALA A 222 -19.37 -35.25 2.17
CA ALA A 222 -19.80 -35.84 0.90
C ALA A 222 -18.62 -36.13 -0.06
N HIS A 223 -17.56 -35.32 -0.01
CA HIS A 223 -16.32 -35.58 -0.74
C HIS A 223 -15.63 -36.83 -0.18
N ASP A 224 -15.41 -36.90 1.13
CA ASP A 224 -14.71 -38.00 1.80
C ASP A 224 -15.46 -39.33 1.64
N GLU A 225 -16.80 -39.33 1.68
CA GLU A 225 -17.62 -40.51 1.38
C GLU A 225 -17.45 -41.00 -0.06
N ARG A 226 -17.35 -40.08 -1.03
CA ARG A 226 -17.12 -40.45 -2.44
C ARG A 226 -15.74 -41.08 -2.60
N VAL A 227 -14.71 -40.45 -2.04
CA VAL A 227 -13.33 -40.97 -2.06
C VAL A 227 -13.27 -42.38 -1.46
N ALA A 228 -13.92 -42.58 -0.31
CA ALA A 228 -13.96 -43.88 0.35
C ALA A 228 -14.67 -44.96 -0.49
N ARG A 229 -15.74 -44.60 -1.22
CA ARG A 229 -16.42 -45.53 -2.14
C ARG A 229 -15.57 -45.88 -3.36
N ASP A 230 -14.84 -44.90 -3.88
CA ASP A 230 -13.99 -45.07 -5.06
C ASP A 230 -12.73 -45.91 -4.73
N GLY A 231 -12.42 -46.14 -3.44
CA GLY A 231 -11.24 -46.89 -3.00
C GLY A 231 -9.92 -46.20 -3.39
N SER A 232 -9.97 -44.89 -3.59
CA SER A 232 -8.87 -44.09 -4.12
C SER A 232 -7.79 -43.86 -3.06
N GLU A 233 -6.56 -44.26 -3.33
CA GLU A 233 -5.37 -43.94 -2.53
C GLU A 233 -4.67 -42.63 -2.98
N ARG A 234 -5.40 -41.78 -3.74
CA ARG A 234 -4.88 -40.49 -4.21
C ARG A 234 -4.52 -39.56 -3.05
N VAL A 235 -3.49 -38.75 -3.25
CA VAL A 235 -3.02 -37.81 -2.23
C VAL A 235 -3.95 -36.60 -2.18
N GLN A 236 -4.34 -36.21 -0.98
CA GLN A 236 -5.18 -35.03 -0.79
C GLN A 236 -4.43 -33.74 -1.10
N VAL A 237 -5.10 -32.83 -1.79
CA VAL A 237 -4.67 -31.44 -1.96
C VAL A 237 -5.66 -30.56 -1.19
N VAL A 238 -5.18 -29.94 -0.12
CA VAL A 238 -5.99 -29.20 0.85
C VAL A 238 -5.68 -27.71 0.72
N PRO A 239 -6.58 -26.90 0.14
CA PRO A 239 -6.46 -25.45 0.20
C PRO A 239 -6.73 -24.95 1.63
N VAL A 240 -5.77 -24.21 2.20
CA VAL A 240 -5.86 -23.69 3.56
C VAL A 240 -6.33 -22.23 3.53
N ASN A 241 -7.48 -21.99 4.14
CA ASN A 241 -8.02 -20.64 4.35
C ASN A 241 -8.69 -20.55 5.72
N THR A 242 -8.17 -19.68 6.58
CA THR A 242 -8.74 -19.39 7.91
C THR A 242 -9.61 -18.14 7.94
N VAL A 243 -9.58 -17.34 6.86
CA VAL A 243 -10.36 -16.10 6.80
C VAL A 243 -11.85 -16.44 6.74
N HIS A 244 -12.56 -16.07 7.80
CA HIS A 244 -13.99 -16.30 7.91
C HIS A 244 -14.77 -15.44 6.91
N GLY A 245 -15.81 -16.03 6.31
CA GLY A 245 -16.77 -15.28 5.50
C GLY A 245 -16.30 -14.87 4.10
N THR A 246 -15.01 -15.00 3.79
CA THR A 246 -14.48 -14.74 2.44
C THR A 246 -14.12 -16.05 1.76
N THR A 247 -14.76 -16.34 0.63
CA THR A 247 -14.34 -17.42 -0.26
C THR A 247 -12.98 -17.04 -0.85
N PRO A 248 -11.91 -17.82 -0.66
CA PRO A 248 -10.57 -17.43 -1.09
C PRO A 248 -10.46 -17.59 -2.61
N ALA A 249 -10.95 -16.59 -3.37
CA ALA A 249 -11.09 -16.69 -4.82
C ALA A 249 -9.77 -17.00 -5.53
N SER A 250 -8.66 -16.40 -5.08
CA SER A 250 -7.31 -16.68 -5.61
C SER A 250 -6.92 -18.14 -5.43
N LEU A 251 -7.08 -18.68 -4.22
CA LEU A 251 -6.78 -20.08 -3.92
C LEU A 251 -7.72 -21.03 -4.69
N GLY A 252 -9.00 -20.65 -4.84
CA GLY A 252 -9.98 -21.38 -5.63
C GLY A 252 -9.63 -21.45 -7.12
N LEU A 253 -9.15 -20.36 -7.71
CA LEU A 253 -8.71 -20.32 -9.11
C LEU A 253 -7.48 -21.21 -9.34
N VAL A 254 -6.50 -21.16 -8.43
CA VAL A 254 -5.30 -22.00 -8.48
C VAL A 254 -5.65 -23.49 -8.39
N VAL A 255 -6.55 -23.86 -7.47
CA VAL A 255 -7.05 -25.25 -7.36
C VAL A 255 -7.84 -25.66 -8.61
N ALA A 256 -8.73 -24.80 -9.11
CA ALA A 256 -9.52 -25.08 -10.30
C ALA A 256 -8.64 -25.28 -11.55
N TYR A 257 -7.59 -24.48 -11.71
CA TYR A 257 -6.61 -24.65 -12.78
C TYR A 257 -5.88 -25.99 -12.67
N ALA A 258 -5.42 -26.36 -11.47
CA ALA A 258 -4.78 -27.66 -11.23
C ALA A 258 -5.73 -28.83 -11.53
N MET A 259 -7.02 -28.70 -11.24
CA MET A 259 -8.03 -29.70 -11.58
C MET A 259 -8.21 -29.87 -13.09
N ASP A 260 -8.11 -28.81 -13.89
CA ASP A 260 -8.27 -28.86 -15.36
C ASP A 260 -6.95 -29.14 -16.11
N TYR A 261 -5.82 -29.05 -15.42
CA TYR A 261 -4.48 -29.18 -16.02
C TYR A 261 -4.34 -30.41 -16.92
N GLN A 262 -4.00 -30.16 -18.18
CA GLN A 262 -3.85 -31.17 -19.24
C GLN A 262 -5.06 -32.12 -19.37
N GLY A 263 -6.29 -31.59 -19.25
CA GLY A 263 -7.51 -32.37 -19.36
C GLY A 263 -7.82 -33.20 -18.11
N GLY A 264 -7.34 -32.77 -16.94
CA GLY A 264 -7.58 -33.42 -15.66
C GLY A 264 -6.54 -34.45 -15.24
N LYS A 265 -5.35 -34.45 -15.84
CA LYS A 265 -4.25 -35.38 -15.54
C LYS A 265 -3.95 -35.48 -14.04
N LEU A 266 -3.95 -34.36 -13.32
CA LEU A 266 -3.66 -34.35 -11.88
C LEU A 266 -4.72 -35.05 -11.04
N GLN A 267 -5.96 -35.16 -11.52
CA GLN A 267 -7.04 -35.85 -10.81
C GLN A 267 -6.88 -37.38 -10.77
N GLU A 268 -5.94 -37.93 -11.55
CA GLU A 268 -5.54 -39.34 -11.46
C GLU A 268 -4.69 -39.62 -10.21
N ARG A 269 -3.95 -38.62 -9.72
CA ARG A 269 -2.99 -38.74 -8.61
C ARG A 269 -3.43 -38.01 -7.34
N TYR A 270 -4.24 -36.97 -7.49
CA TYR A 270 -4.64 -36.08 -6.42
C TYR A 270 -6.16 -36.01 -6.25
N GLU A 271 -6.59 -35.88 -4.99
CA GLU A 271 -7.95 -35.51 -4.65
C GLU A 271 -7.98 -34.07 -4.13
N PHE A 272 -8.66 -33.18 -4.86
CA PHE A 272 -8.79 -31.78 -4.46
C PHE A 272 -9.92 -31.63 -3.45
N VAL A 273 -9.55 -31.31 -2.22
CA VAL A 273 -10.48 -31.23 -1.09
C VAL A 273 -11.21 -29.88 -1.15
N PRO A 274 -12.56 -29.85 -1.12
CA PRO A 274 -13.34 -28.62 -1.16
C PRO A 274 -13.39 -27.94 0.23
N MET A 275 -12.24 -27.83 0.88
CA MET A 275 -12.10 -27.25 2.22
C MET A 275 -11.82 -25.75 2.11
N PHE A 276 -12.57 -24.94 2.83
CA PHE A 276 -12.30 -23.53 3.09
C PHE A 276 -12.88 -23.19 4.46
N MET A 277 -12.54 -22.04 5.06
CA MET A 277 -12.94 -21.73 6.45
C MET A 277 -12.53 -22.86 7.41
N THR A 278 -11.24 -23.17 7.39
CA THR A 278 -10.65 -24.16 8.30
C THR A 278 -10.19 -23.49 9.58
N ASP A 279 -9.94 -24.31 10.60
CA ASP A 279 -9.33 -23.93 11.86
C ASP A 279 -8.25 -24.95 12.24
N LEU A 280 -7.52 -24.68 13.33
CA LEU A 280 -6.45 -25.55 13.80
C LEU A 280 -6.93 -26.99 14.07
N ALA A 281 -8.13 -27.19 14.61
CA ALA A 281 -8.62 -28.51 14.95
C ALA A 281 -8.95 -29.31 13.68
N ARG A 282 -9.60 -28.67 12.72
CA ARG A 282 -9.98 -29.26 11.43
C ARG A 282 -8.77 -29.60 10.59
N ILE A 283 -7.81 -28.68 10.48
CA ILE A 283 -6.59 -28.93 9.71
C ILE A 283 -5.76 -30.03 10.35
N SER A 284 -5.60 -30.05 11.67
CA SER A 284 -4.83 -31.08 12.38
C SER A 284 -5.46 -32.47 12.24
N ALA A 285 -6.81 -32.55 12.24
CA ALA A 285 -7.50 -33.81 12.00
C ALA A 285 -7.28 -34.31 10.56
N ARG A 286 -7.34 -33.41 9.57
CA ARG A 286 -7.13 -33.72 8.14
C ARG A 286 -5.68 -34.12 7.85
N ALA A 287 -4.73 -33.46 8.51
CA ALA A 287 -3.29 -33.65 8.34
C ALA A 287 -2.75 -34.98 8.89
N ARG A 288 -3.58 -35.83 9.52
CA ARG A 288 -3.13 -37.17 9.97
C ARG A 288 -2.78 -38.11 8.82
N ARG A 289 -3.35 -37.91 7.63
CA ARG A 289 -3.01 -38.66 6.43
C ARG A 289 -2.11 -37.82 5.52
N PRO A 290 -1.15 -38.44 4.79
CA PRO A 290 -0.29 -37.71 3.87
C PRO A 290 -1.09 -36.84 2.89
N GLY A 291 -0.63 -35.62 2.67
CA GLY A 291 -1.33 -34.63 1.88
C GLY A 291 -0.44 -33.46 1.47
N VAL A 292 -0.90 -32.72 0.46
CA VAL A 292 -0.35 -31.45 0.04
C VAL A 292 -1.23 -30.32 0.58
N PHE A 293 -0.68 -29.43 1.38
CA PHE A 293 -1.38 -28.31 2.02
C PHE A 293 -0.95 -27.00 1.39
N LEU A 294 -1.91 -26.24 0.85
CA LEU A 294 -1.66 -25.01 0.11
C LEU A 294 -1.98 -23.79 0.97
N PHE A 295 -0.97 -22.99 1.29
CA PHE A 295 -1.07 -21.76 2.06
C PHE A 295 -0.89 -20.53 1.17
N SER A 296 -1.88 -19.62 1.19
CA SER A 296 -1.80 -18.34 0.49
C SER A 296 -1.50 -17.22 1.48
N ASN A 297 -0.25 -16.76 1.48
CA ASN A 297 0.33 -15.77 2.38
C ASN A 297 0.07 -14.34 1.87
N TYR A 298 -0.67 -13.60 2.67
CA TYR A 298 -0.84 -12.15 2.63
C TYR A 298 -0.32 -11.54 3.93
N LEU A 299 -0.15 -10.22 3.96
CA LEU A 299 0.35 -9.50 5.14
C LEU A 299 -0.50 -9.80 6.40
N TRP A 300 -1.82 -9.93 6.24
CA TRP A 300 -2.78 -10.10 7.34
C TRP A 300 -3.00 -11.54 7.81
N ASN A 301 -2.47 -12.56 7.11
CA ASN A 301 -2.70 -13.97 7.48
C ASN A 301 -1.43 -14.84 7.52
N SER A 302 -0.26 -14.28 7.23
CA SER A 302 0.99 -15.05 7.14
C SER A 302 1.38 -15.76 8.45
N ASP A 303 1.28 -15.09 9.60
CA ASP A 303 1.58 -15.69 10.91
C ASP A 303 0.67 -16.87 11.24
N ASP A 304 -0.63 -16.76 10.94
CA ASP A 304 -1.61 -17.81 11.17
C ASP A 304 -1.38 -19.00 10.21
N ASN A 305 -1.06 -18.73 8.94
CA ASN A 305 -0.67 -19.76 7.98
C ASN A 305 0.58 -20.53 8.45
N LEU A 306 1.61 -19.83 8.95
CA LEU A 306 2.83 -20.46 9.47
C LEU A 306 2.52 -21.34 10.68
N ARG A 307 1.70 -20.83 11.63
CA ARG A 307 1.23 -21.61 12.78
C ARG A 307 0.50 -22.89 12.36
N LEU A 308 -0.38 -22.81 11.37
CA LEU A 308 -1.12 -23.98 10.87
C LEU A 308 -0.22 -24.94 10.08
N SER A 309 0.72 -24.42 9.30
CA SER A 309 1.71 -25.21 8.55
C SER A 309 2.60 -26.03 9.50
N ALA A 310 3.02 -25.44 10.61
CA ALA A 310 3.70 -26.18 11.69
C ALA A 310 2.83 -27.29 12.28
N ALA A 311 1.54 -27.04 12.54
CA ALA A 311 0.62 -28.05 13.05
C ALA A 311 0.34 -29.18 12.04
N VAL A 312 0.31 -28.88 10.75
CA VAL A 312 0.21 -29.89 9.67
C VAL A 312 1.40 -30.84 9.71
N LYS A 313 2.62 -30.31 9.84
CA LYS A 313 3.84 -31.12 9.94
C LYS A 313 3.93 -31.90 11.24
N GLU A 314 3.47 -31.34 12.35
CA GLU A 314 3.39 -32.05 13.63
C GLU A 314 2.41 -33.23 13.57
N ALA A 315 1.29 -33.06 12.87
CA ALA A 315 0.29 -34.12 12.71
C ALA A 315 0.78 -35.29 11.84
N ASN A 316 1.52 -35.00 10.77
CA ASN A 316 2.20 -36.00 9.96
C ASN A 316 3.39 -35.35 9.20
N PRO A 317 4.64 -35.80 9.42
CA PRO A 317 5.82 -35.23 8.76
C PRO A 317 5.87 -35.48 7.24
N ASP A 318 5.13 -36.48 6.74
CA ASP A 318 5.03 -36.81 5.31
C ASP A 318 4.11 -35.85 4.54
N ASN A 319 3.42 -34.94 5.24
CA ASN A 319 2.68 -33.86 4.58
C ASN A 319 3.63 -32.90 3.88
N ILE A 320 3.22 -32.40 2.72
CA ILE A 320 3.96 -31.38 1.98
C ILE A 320 3.23 -30.06 2.12
N THR A 321 3.92 -29.02 2.58
CA THR A 321 3.38 -27.66 2.75
C THR A 321 3.92 -26.76 1.65
N ILE A 322 3.01 -26.12 0.93
CA ILE A 322 3.32 -25.22 -0.18
C ILE A 322 2.81 -23.83 0.18
N HIS A 323 3.71 -22.87 0.25
CA HIS A 323 3.40 -21.48 0.55
C HIS A 323 3.54 -20.61 -0.71
N GLY A 324 2.54 -19.79 -0.99
CA GLY A 324 2.58 -18.80 -2.08
C GLY A 324 1.87 -17.52 -1.68
N GLY A 325 1.63 -16.63 -2.63
CA GLY A 325 0.94 -15.36 -2.40
C GLY A 325 1.89 -14.16 -2.18
N PRO A 326 1.36 -12.92 -2.16
CA PRO A 326 2.17 -11.70 -2.25
C PRO A 326 3.15 -11.49 -1.08
N ASN A 327 2.88 -12.09 0.08
CA ASN A 327 3.73 -11.98 1.28
C ASN A 327 4.67 -13.20 1.45
N THR A 328 5.02 -13.87 0.36
CA THR A 328 6.04 -14.92 0.36
C THR A 328 7.39 -14.32 -0.05
N PRO A 329 8.51 -14.62 0.62
CA PRO A 329 9.82 -14.08 0.27
C PRO A 329 10.17 -14.26 -1.21
N ALA A 330 10.71 -13.21 -1.83
CA ALA A 330 11.02 -13.19 -3.27
C ALA A 330 12.54 -13.19 -3.56
N TYR A 331 13.35 -12.63 -2.66
CA TYR A 331 14.81 -12.55 -2.81
C TYR A 331 15.48 -13.81 -2.24
N GLU A 332 16.58 -14.23 -2.87
CA GLU A 332 17.23 -15.51 -2.59
C GLU A 332 17.67 -15.67 -1.13
N GLN A 333 18.24 -14.61 -0.53
CA GLN A 333 18.66 -14.62 0.87
C GLN A 333 17.46 -14.71 1.82
N ASP A 334 16.43 -13.89 1.58
CA ASP A 334 15.19 -13.91 2.39
C ASP A 334 14.50 -15.28 2.32
N CYS A 335 14.52 -15.94 1.15
CA CYS A 335 14.02 -17.31 1.02
C CYS A 335 14.84 -18.29 1.87
N ALA A 336 16.18 -18.21 1.83
CA ALA A 336 17.04 -19.08 2.60
C ALA A 336 16.80 -18.92 4.11
N ASP A 337 16.71 -17.68 4.58
CA ASP A 337 16.44 -17.35 5.98
C ASP A 337 15.04 -17.85 6.39
N PHE A 338 14.03 -17.66 5.52
CA PHE A 338 12.67 -18.13 5.76
C PHE A 338 12.56 -19.65 5.93
N PHE A 339 13.26 -20.44 5.11
CA PHE A 339 13.26 -21.90 5.26
C PHE A 339 13.97 -22.36 6.55
N VAL A 340 15.01 -21.62 6.99
CA VAL A 340 15.71 -21.90 8.25
C VAL A 340 14.81 -21.57 9.45
N GLU A 341 14.12 -20.43 9.41
CA GLU A 341 13.20 -19.99 10.47
C GLU A 341 11.92 -20.85 10.51
N HIS A 342 11.49 -21.37 9.36
CA HIS A 342 10.25 -22.14 9.22
C HIS A 342 10.51 -23.50 8.57
N PRO A 343 11.15 -24.46 9.28
CA PRO A 343 11.48 -25.78 8.73
C PRO A 343 10.25 -26.65 8.42
N HIS A 344 9.06 -26.19 8.79
CA HIS A 344 7.79 -26.81 8.45
C HIS A 344 7.27 -26.40 7.08
N VAL A 345 7.94 -25.47 6.38
CA VAL A 345 7.63 -25.04 5.01
C VAL A 345 8.51 -25.83 4.03
N ASP A 346 7.90 -26.66 3.17
CA ASP A 346 8.69 -27.44 2.20
C ASP A 346 8.99 -26.67 0.91
N ILE A 347 8.00 -25.92 0.42
CA ILE A 347 8.06 -25.29 -0.90
C ILE A 347 7.47 -23.88 -0.83
N THR A 348 8.17 -22.91 -1.42
CA THR A 348 7.64 -21.57 -1.70
C THR A 348 7.44 -21.38 -3.20
N VAL A 349 6.27 -20.87 -3.58
CA VAL A 349 5.90 -20.58 -4.98
C VAL A 349 5.95 -19.08 -5.21
N ARG A 350 6.60 -18.69 -6.31
CA ARG A 350 6.77 -17.29 -6.73
C ARG A 350 5.87 -16.98 -7.91
N GLN A 351 5.40 -15.74 -8.01
CA GLN A 351 4.65 -15.21 -9.16
C GLN A 351 3.33 -15.96 -9.42
N GLU A 352 2.96 -16.20 -10.68
CA GLU A 352 1.69 -16.83 -11.09
C GLU A 352 1.54 -18.24 -10.49
N GLY A 353 0.57 -18.39 -9.59
CA GLY A 353 0.39 -19.60 -8.80
C GLY A 353 -0.26 -20.74 -9.57
N GLU A 354 -1.07 -20.44 -10.59
CA GLU A 354 -1.88 -21.40 -11.35
C GLU A 354 -1.00 -22.40 -12.10
N ALA A 355 -0.20 -21.90 -13.07
CA ALA A 355 0.68 -22.74 -13.87
C ALA A 355 1.78 -23.38 -13.03
N THR A 356 2.35 -22.63 -12.09
CA THR A 356 3.45 -23.10 -11.24
C THR A 356 3.01 -24.21 -10.30
N LEU A 357 1.84 -24.10 -9.66
CA LEU A 357 1.33 -25.18 -8.81
C LEU A 357 1.05 -26.44 -9.63
N ALA A 358 0.40 -26.31 -10.79
CA ALA A 358 0.06 -27.46 -11.61
C ALA A 358 1.31 -28.21 -12.11
N ASP A 359 2.31 -27.47 -12.59
CA ASP A 359 3.61 -28.03 -13.00
C ASP A 359 4.35 -28.68 -11.82
N LEU A 360 4.31 -28.05 -10.64
CA LEU A 360 4.89 -28.59 -9.42
C LEU A 360 4.22 -29.92 -9.01
N LEU A 361 2.90 -29.96 -8.94
CA LEU A 361 2.14 -31.17 -8.60
C LEU A 361 2.39 -32.30 -9.61
N ASP A 362 2.52 -31.99 -10.90
CA ASP A 362 2.82 -32.99 -11.93
C ASP A 362 4.20 -33.65 -11.70
N LYS A 363 5.18 -32.85 -11.26
CA LYS A 363 6.58 -33.29 -11.03
C LYS A 363 6.84 -33.81 -9.61
N LEU A 364 5.95 -33.53 -8.68
CA LEU A 364 6.12 -33.91 -7.28
C LEU A 364 6.15 -35.43 -7.16
N GLN A 365 7.25 -35.97 -6.63
CA GLN A 365 7.38 -37.38 -6.31
C GLN A 365 6.86 -37.58 -4.89
N LEU A 366 5.73 -38.26 -4.79
CA LEU A 366 5.14 -38.59 -3.51
C LEU A 366 5.82 -39.86 -2.97
N PRO A 367 6.06 -39.98 -1.66
CA PRO A 367 6.53 -41.22 -1.07
C PRO A 367 5.57 -42.36 -1.44
N GLU A 368 6.09 -43.53 -1.82
CA GLU A 368 5.25 -44.72 -1.97
C GLU A 368 4.64 -45.07 -0.60
N SER A 369 3.31 -45.19 -0.57
CA SER A 369 2.50 -45.52 0.61
C SER A 369 2.73 -46.94 1.13
#